data_AF-A0A852JT43-F1
#
_entry.id   AF-A0A852JT43-F1
#
_cell.length_a   1.000
_cell.length_b   1.000
_cell.length_c   1.000
_cell.angle_alpha   90.00
_cell.angle_beta   90.00
_cell.angle_gamma   90.00
#
_symmetry.space_group_name_H-M   'P 1'
#
loop_
_entity.id
_entity.type
_entity.pdbx_description
1 polymer ?
#
loop_
_entity_poly.entity_id
_entity_poly.type
_entity_poly.pdbx_seq_one_letter_code
_entity_poly.pdbx_strand_id
1 'polypeptide(L)'
;ATPPHRTRKRPPLEPPQDGVVALCAGCQSLFPGVSLPPQRRCRWLCPDCRAQRRDFNREQRFYKRVGCGTCQACRIPQDCGICSACTRGPSGPGRTPKCLLRR
;
A
#
# COMPACT_ATOMS: atom_id res chain seq x y z
N ALA A 1 -43.76 20.56 -55.81
CA ALA A 1 -43.20 21.32 -54.68
C ALA A 1 -42.46 20.35 -53.76
N THR A 2 -41.13 20.36 -53.80
CA THR A 2 -40.26 19.56 -52.91
C THR A 2 -39.87 20.40 -51.70
N PRO A 3 -39.97 19.89 -50.45
CA PRO A 3 -39.53 20.65 -49.29
C PRO A 3 -37.99 20.58 -49.16
N PRO A 4 -37.33 21.67 -48.75
CA PRO A 4 -35.88 21.68 -48.56
C PRO A 4 -35.48 20.93 -47.28
N HIS A 5 -34.48 20.07 -47.42
CA HIS A 5 -33.85 19.31 -46.35
C HIS A 5 -33.10 20.28 -45.41
N ARG A 6 -33.70 20.62 -44.27
CA ARG A 6 -33.00 21.37 -43.21
C ARG A 6 -31.99 20.45 -42.54
N THR A 7 -30.73 20.53 -42.95
CA THR A 7 -29.59 20.00 -42.19
C THR A 7 -29.48 20.77 -40.88
N ARG A 8 -30.12 20.25 -39.83
CA ARG A 8 -29.90 20.71 -38.46
C ARG A 8 -28.48 20.26 -38.10
N LYS A 9 -27.51 21.19 -38.17
CA LYS A 9 -26.14 20.95 -37.68
C LYS A 9 -26.27 20.45 -36.23
N ARG A 10 -25.92 19.19 -36.00
CA ARG A 10 -25.72 18.66 -34.66
C ARG A 10 -24.62 19.52 -34.03
N PRO A 11 -24.85 20.22 -32.90
CA PRO A 11 -23.74 20.77 -32.14
C PRO A 11 -22.79 19.61 -31.84
N PRO A 12 -21.46 19.79 -31.92
CA PRO A 12 -20.57 18.86 -31.24
C PRO A 12 -21.05 18.86 -29.78
N LEU A 13 -21.70 17.77 -29.34
CA LEU A 13 -21.79 17.53 -27.93
C LEU A 13 -20.35 17.27 -27.54
N GLU A 14 -19.74 18.26 -26.88
CA GLU A 14 -18.57 18.09 -26.03
C GLU A 14 -18.67 16.70 -25.40
N PRO A 15 -17.64 15.84 -25.48
CA PRO A 15 -17.67 14.61 -24.72
C PRO A 15 -18.03 15.01 -23.29
N PRO A 16 -18.98 14.30 -22.63
CA PRO A 16 -19.22 14.53 -21.23
C PRO A 16 -17.84 14.58 -20.59
N GLN A 17 -17.56 15.63 -19.82
CA GLN A 17 -16.47 15.57 -18.87
C GLN A 17 -16.92 14.51 -17.85
N ASP A 18 -16.86 13.23 -18.25
CA ASP A 18 -16.86 12.06 -17.40
C ASP A 18 -15.61 12.26 -16.55
N GLY A 19 -15.79 13.07 -15.52
CA GLY A 19 -14.72 13.65 -14.73
C GLY A 19 -13.83 12.51 -14.29
N VAL A 20 -12.52 12.68 -14.42
CA VAL A 20 -11.60 11.60 -14.09
C VAL A 20 -11.82 11.21 -12.63
N VAL A 21 -12.47 10.08 -12.42
CA VAL A 21 -12.85 9.57 -11.10
C VAL A 21 -11.89 8.46 -10.72
N ALA A 22 -11.32 8.55 -9.52
CA ALA A 22 -10.53 7.48 -8.93
C ALA A 22 -11.34 6.78 -7.84
N LEU A 23 -11.31 5.45 -7.84
CA LEU A 23 -11.82 4.64 -6.74
C LEU A 23 -10.69 4.36 -5.74
N CYS A 24 -10.88 4.71 -4.48
CA CYS A 24 -9.93 4.35 -3.44
C CYS A 24 -9.95 2.84 -3.19
N ALA A 25 -8.78 2.21 -3.30
CA ALA A 25 -8.62 0.79 -3.09
C ALA A 25 -8.67 0.33 -1.62
N GLY A 26 -8.72 1.27 -0.68
CA GLY A 26 -8.87 1.03 0.75
C GLY A 26 -10.33 1.14 1.17
N CYS A 27 -10.88 2.35 1.12
CA CYS A 27 -12.25 2.65 1.56
C CYS A 27 -13.32 2.52 0.47
N GLN A 28 -12.96 2.25 -0.79
CA GLN A 28 -13.91 2.10 -1.91
C GLN A 28 -14.72 3.37 -2.23
N SER A 29 -14.35 4.53 -1.69
CA SER A 29 -15.01 5.79 -2.04
C SER A 29 -14.53 6.31 -3.41
N LEU A 30 -15.43 6.99 -4.12
CA LEU A 30 -15.17 7.66 -5.40
C LEU A 30 -14.63 9.07 -5.17
N PHE A 31 -13.58 9.43 -5.91
CA PHE A 31 -12.92 10.73 -5.83
C PHE A 31 -12.88 11.39 -7.21
N PRO A 32 -13.73 12.40 -7.47
CA PRO A 32 -13.72 13.17 -8.71
C PRO A 32 -12.44 14.02 -8.86
N GLY A 33 -12.04 14.30 -10.09
CA GLY A 33 -10.90 15.17 -10.40
C GLY A 33 -9.53 14.55 -10.18
N VAL A 34 -9.45 13.22 -9.95
CA VAL A 34 -8.19 12.51 -9.73
C VAL A 34 -7.75 11.84 -11.02
N SER A 35 -6.80 12.44 -11.73
CA SER A 35 -6.18 11.83 -12.91
C SER A 35 -5.05 10.87 -12.54
N LEU A 36 -5.26 9.58 -12.75
CA LEU A 36 -4.22 8.55 -12.55
C LEU A 36 -3.48 8.27 -13.87
N PRO A 37 -2.13 8.17 -13.87
CA PRO A 37 -1.38 7.80 -15.07
C PRO A 37 -1.81 6.41 -15.60
N PRO A 38 -1.96 6.23 -16.93
CA PRO A 38 -2.38 4.94 -17.52
C PRO A 38 -1.48 3.76 -17.13
N GLN A 39 -0.21 4.04 -16.86
CA GLN A 39 0.82 3.07 -16.49
C GLN A 39 0.77 2.66 -15.00
N ARG A 40 0.03 3.39 -14.16
CA ARG A 40 -0.18 3.06 -12.74
C ARG A 40 -1.59 2.55 -12.52
N ARG A 41 -1.94 1.42 -13.13
CA ARG A 41 -3.14 0.61 -12.78
C ARG A 41 -3.03 -0.05 -11.40
N CYS A 42 -2.29 0.54 -10.47
CA CYS A 42 -2.11 0.01 -9.13
C CYS A 42 -3.05 0.75 -8.19
N ARG A 43 -3.84 -0.01 -7.41
CA ARG A 43 -4.67 0.39 -6.26
C ARG A 43 -4.34 1.80 -5.74
N TRP A 44 -4.97 2.83 -6.29
CA TRP A 44 -4.84 4.19 -5.75
C TRP A 44 -5.50 4.24 -4.38
N LEU A 45 -4.90 4.97 -3.45
CA LEU A 45 -5.46 5.19 -2.12
C LEU A 45 -5.70 6.69 -1.96
N CYS A 46 -6.85 7.06 -1.41
CA CYS A 46 -7.10 8.42 -0.98
C CYS A 46 -6.08 8.87 0.07
N PRO A 47 -5.93 10.19 0.30
CA PRO A 47 -4.99 10.72 1.29
C PRO A 47 -5.07 10.03 2.66
N ASP A 48 -6.29 9.76 3.14
CA ASP A 48 -6.51 9.15 4.46
C ASP A 48 -6.08 7.68 4.49
N CYS A 49 -6.55 6.84 3.56
CA CYS A 49 -6.13 5.44 3.50
C CYS A 49 -4.62 5.32 3.24
N ARG A 50 -4.01 6.28 2.54
CA ARG A 50 -2.57 6.35 2.35
C ARG A 50 -1.84 6.70 3.64
N ALA A 51 -2.35 7.65 4.42
CA ALA A 51 -1.82 8.01 5.74
C ALA A 51 -1.91 6.83 6.71
N GLN A 52 -3.10 6.24 6.87
CA GLN A 52 -3.31 5.05 7.70
C GLN A 52 -2.36 3.91 7.35
N ARG A 53 -2.16 3.63 6.05
CA ARG A 53 -1.22 2.60 5.60
C ARG A 53 0.24 2.95 5.95
N ARG A 54 0.61 4.23 5.91
CA ARG A 54 1.95 4.68 6.33
C ARG A 54 2.14 4.52 7.83
N ASP A 55 1.14 4.88 8.63
CA ASP A 55 1.19 4.77 10.09
C ASP A 55 1.26 3.31 10.53
N PHE A 56 0.41 2.45 9.98
CA PHE A 56 0.49 1.00 10.19
C PHE A 56 1.88 0.47 9.81
N ASN A 57 2.39 0.81 8.62
CA ASN A 57 3.74 0.37 8.21
C ASN A 57 4.84 0.89 9.13
N ARG A 58 4.70 2.10 9.69
CA ARG A 58 5.65 2.67 10.64
C ARG A 58 5.65 1.85 11.93
N GLU A 59 4.48 1.53 12.46
CA GLU A 59 4.32 0.69 13.65
C GLU A 59 4.83 -0.73 13.41
N GLN A 60 4.48 -1.37 12.29
CA GLN A 60 4.98 -2.70 11.96
C GLN A 60 6.52 -2.73 11.83
N ARG A 61 7.14 -1.67 11.31
CA ARG A 61 8.63 -1.54 11.29
C ARG A 61 9.21 -1.35 12.68
N PHE A 62 8.50 -0.69 13.58
CA PHE A 62 8.90 -0.58 14.97
C PHE A 62 8.90 -1.96 15.62
N TYR A 63 7.78 -2.68 15.60
CA TYR A 63 7.68 -4.01 16.21
C TYR A 63 8.59 -5.05 15.56
N LYS A 64 8.88 -4.97 14.25
CA LYS A 64 9.90 -5.84 13.62
C LYS A 64 11.30 -5.64 14.19
N ARG A 65 11.63 -4.43 14.68
CA ARG A 65 12.93 -4.14 15.30
C ARG A 65 12.95 -4.46 16.79
N VAL A 66 11.92 -4.05 17.53
CA VAL A 66 11.90 -4.18 19.00
C VAL A 66 11.25 -5.47 19.52
N GLY A 67 10.40 -6.12 18.72
CA GLY A 67 9.49 -7.19 19.17
C GLY A 67 8.20 -6.64 19.78
N CYS A 68 7.18 -7.49 19.97
CA CYS A 68 5.92 -7.08 20.61
C CYS A 68 6.00 -6.98 22.15
N GLY A 69 7.09 -7.46 22.75
CA GLY A 69 7.34 -7.40 24.21
C GLY A 69 6.54 -8.41 25.04
N THR A 70 5.45 -8.97 24.52
CA THR A 70 4.51 -9.79 25.30
C THR A 70 4.57 -11.28 24.98
N CYS A 71 5.00 -11.66 23.78
CA CYS A 71 5.08 -13.07 23.37
C CYS A 71 6.22 -13.82 24.08
N GLN A 72 6.14 -15.15 24.08
CA GLN A 72 7.14 -16.01 24.71
C GLN A 72 8.56 -15.72 24.22
N ALA A 73 8.73 -15.49 22.91
CA ALA A 73 10.01 -15.16 22.31
C ALA A 73 10.62 -13.84 22.83
N CYS A 74 9.78 -12.84 23.14
CA CYS A 74 10.22 -11.57 23.71
C CYS A 74 10.60 -11.70 25.20
N ARG A 75 10.07 -12.69 25.91
CA ARG A 75 10.37 -12.94 27.34
C ARG A 75 11.67 -13.70 27.57
N ILE A 76 12.26 -14.28 26.52
CA ILE A 76 13.51 -15.02 26.62
C ILE A 76 14.69 -14.03 26.64
N PRO A 77 15.45 -13.94 27.75
CA PRO A 77 16.46 -12.90 27.94
C PRO A 77 17.76 -13.18 27.17
N GLN A 78 18.06 -14.45 26.86
CA GLN A 78 19.34 -14.89 26.30
C GLN A 78 19.15 -15.87 25.15
N ASP A 79 20.12 -15.92 24.24
CA ASP A 79 20.10 -16.86 23.12
C ASP A 79 20.39 -18.28 23.63
N CYS A 80 19.72 -19.29 23.06
CA CYS A 80 19.82 -20.66 23.56
C CYS A 80 21.16 -21.37 23.27
N GLY A 81 22.06 -20.76 22.49
CA GLY A 81 23.35 -21.34 22.10
C GLY A 81 23.30 -22.53 21.13
N ILE A 82 22.21 -23.31 21.11
CA ILE A 82 22.17 -24.61 20.41
C ILE A 82 21.37 -24.62 19.09
N CYS A 83 20.55 -23.59 18.81
CA CYS A 83 19.76 -23.59 17.57
C CYS A 83 20.62 -23.23 16.34
N SER A 84 20.15 -23.57 15.13
CA SER A 84 20.88 -23.33 13.88
C SER A 84 21.22 -21.85 13.60
N ALA A 85 20.46 -20.92 14.17
CA ALA A 85 20.79 -19.50 14.14
C ALA A 85 21.97 -19.18 15.08
N CYS A 86 21.98 -19.71 16.29
CA CYS A 86 23.05 -19.50 17.27
C CYS A 86 24.38 -20.13 16.82
N THR A 87 24.33 -21.29 16.16
CA THR A 87 25.54 -22.01 15.73
C THR A 87 26.19 -21.41 14.47
N ARG A 88 25.43 -20.67 13.65
CA ARG A 88 25.94 -20.04 12.41
C ARG A 88 26.89 -18.87 12.65
N GLY A 89 26.99 -18.37 13.88
CA GLY A 89 27.84 -17.23 14.22
C GLY A 89 27.47 -15.94 13.46
N PRO A 90 28.21 -14.84 13.67
CA PRO A 90 28.00 -13.60 12.94
C PRO A 90 28.35 -13.76 11.45
N SER A 91 27.41 -13.46 10.56
CA SER A 91 27.59 -13.61 9.10
C SER A 91 28.16 -12.35 8.43
N GLY A 92 28.90 -11.52 9.18
CA GLY A 92 29.45 -10.23 8.74
C GLY A 92 29.06 -9.06 9.65
N PRO A 93 29.59 -7.84 9.39
CA PRO A 93 29.32 -6.67 10.20
C PRO A 93 27.83 -6.32 10.18
N GLY A 94 27.19 -6.37 11.36
CA GLY A 94 25.81 -5.95 11.56
C GLY A 94 24.73 -6.97 11.17
N ARG A 95 25.08 -8.22 10.84
CA ARG A 95 24.10 -9.29 10.54
C ARG A 95 24.35 -10.52 11.40
N THR A 96 23.90 -10.46 12.66
CA THR A 96 23.80 -11.63 13.52
C THR A 96 22.39 -12.22 13.43
N PRO A 97 22.25 -13.52 13.10
CA PRO A 97 20.94 -14.14 13.04
C PRO A 97 20.34 -14.24 14.46
N LYS A 98 19.12 -13.71 14.65
CA LYS A 98 18.41 -13.81 15.93
C LYS A 98 18.10 -15.28 16.24
N CYS A 99 18.36 -15.69 17.50
CA CYS A 99 18.03 -17.02 18.02
C CYS A 99 16.59 -17.41 17.64
N LEU A 100 16.38 -18.64 17.17
CA LEU A 100 15.06 -19.10 16.73
C LEU A 100 14.01 -19.07 17.83
N LEU A 101 14.41 -19.24 19.10
CA LEU A 101 13.49 -19.12 20.23
C LEU A 101 13.08 -17.67 20.54
N ARG A 102 13.77 -16.68 19.96
CA ARG A 102 13.58 -15.24 20.20
C ARG A 102 13.05 -14.48 18.99
N ARG A 103 12.44 -15.18 18.03
CA ARG A 103 11.86 -14.61 16.81
C ARG A 103 10.39 -14.24 16.97
#